data_AF-A0A948T2S8-F1
#
_entry.id   AF-A0A948T2S8-F1
#
_cell.length_a   1.000
_cell.length_b   1.000
_cell.length_c   1.000
_cell.angle_alpha   90.00
_cell.angle_beta   90.00
_cell.angle_gamma   90.00
#
_symmetry.space_group_name_H-M   'P 1'
#
loop_
_entity.id
_entity.type
_entity.pdbx_description
1 polymer ?
#
loop_
_entity_poly.entity_id
_entity_poly.type
_entity_poly.pdbx_seq_one_letter_code
_entity_poly.pdbx_strand_id
1 'polypeptide(L)'
;MTKLIEVLMQEHQEILRFTDKMEELCLAFMEHNLFDEQAFRDGIQFIREFADKAHHQKEERLLFRVMTEELGTVAVNLVQHGMLVEHDQARLYVSELENAVNAYSQSPSSTSKLWVITNAMAYCAHLRRHAEKEDAAVYPFALRSLSKATLERLDEEFAAEQR
;
A
#
# COMPACT_ATOMS: atom_id res chain seq x y z
N MET A 1 2.08 10.09 19.99
CA MET A 1 2.17 9.91 18.52
C MET A 1 1.18 10.92 17.94
N THR A 2 1.31 11.38 16.68
CA THR A 2 0.32 12.31 16.09
C THR A 2 -0.90 11.53 15.62
N LYS A 3 -2.05 12.20 15.50
CA LYS A 3 -3.29 11.54 15.06
C LYS A 3 -3.17 10.99 13.64
N LEU A 4 -2.53 11.74 12.73
CA LEU A 4 -2.28 11.29 11.36
C LEU A 4 -1.48 9.97 11.33
N ILE A 5 -0.36 9.90 12.07
CA ILE A 5 0.51 8.72 12.07
C ILE A 5 -0.17 7.53 12.76
N GLU A 6 -0.92 7.77 13.84
CA GLU A 6 -1.71 6.71 14.49
C GLU A 6 -2.71 6.07 13.52
N VAL A 7 -3.39 6.88 12.69
CA VAL A 7 -4.32 6.39 11.67
C VAL A 7 -3.59 5.63 10.56
N LEU A 8 -2.47 6.16 10.05
CA LEU A 8 -1.68 5.48 9.03
C LEU A 8 -1.22 4.09 9.49
N MET A 9 -0.71 3.99 10.73
CA MET A 9 -0.32 2.70 11.31
C MET A 9 -1.50 1.74 11.50
N GLN A 10 -2.70 2.26 11.81
CA GLN A 10 -3.92 1.43 11.89
C GLN A 10 -4.34 0.92 10.51
N GLU A 11 -4.29 1.77 9.49
CA GLU A 11 -4.57 1.40 8.10
C GLU A 11 -3.58 0.32 7.61
N HIS A 12 -2.30 0.42 7.98
CA HIS A 12 -1.33 -0.65 7.75
C HIS A 12 -1.75 -1.98 8.33
N GLN A 13 -2.31 -2.03 9.56
CA GLN A 13 -2.78 -3.29 10.13
C GLN A 13 -3.90 -3.92 9.28
N GLU A 14 -4.80 -3.11 8.72
CA GLU A 14 -5.86 -3.62 7.83
C GLU A 14 -5.28 -4.09 6.48
N ILE A 15 -4.33 -3.35 5.92
CA ILE A 15 -3.63 -3.73 4.68
C ILE A 15 -2.87 -5.04 4.87
N LEU A 16 -2.17 -5.22 5.99
CA LEU A 16 -1.43 -6.45 6.30
C LEU A 16 -2.37 -7.65 6.45
N ARG A 17 -3.49 -7.52 7.17
CA ARG A 17 -4.52 -8.57 7.22
C ARG A 17 -5.10 -8.90 5.85
N PHE A 18 -5.25 -7.90 4.98
CA PHE A 18 -5.64 -8.14 3.60
C PHE A 18 -4.58 -8.95 2.83
N THR A 19 -3.28 -8.66 3.02
CA THR A 19 -2.22 -9.45 2.37
C THR A 19 -2.25 -10.92 2.78
N ASP A 20 -2.59 -11.22 4.04
CA ASP A 20 -2.73 -12.61 4.52
C ASP A 20 -3.89 -13.33 3.81
N LYS A 21 -5.05 -12.67 3.68
CA LYS A 21 -6.20 -13.22 2.96
C LYS A 21 -5.93 -13.43 1.47
N MET A 22 -5.22 -12.49 0.83
CA MET A 22 -4.85 -12.63 -0.58
C MET A 22 -3.87 -13.79 -0.79
N GLU A 23 -2.95 -14.02 0.15
CA GLU A 23 -2.07 -15.18 0.15
C GLU A 23 -2.84 -16.50 0.31
N GLU A 24 -3.84 -16.55 1.20
CA GLU A 24 -4.76 -17.70 1.34
C GLU A 24 -5.52 -18.00 0.04
N LEU A 25 -6.02 -16.98 -0.66
CA LEU A 25 -6.66 -17.14 -1.99
C LEU A 25 -5.67 -17.71 -3.02
N CYS A 26 -4.43 -17.23 -3.02
CA CYS A 26 -3.39 -17.73 -3.92
C CYS A 26 -3.04 -19.19 -3.62
N LEU A 27 -2.95 -19.58 -2.35
CA LEU A 27 -2.69 -20.97 -1.94
C LEU A 27 -3.83 -21.89 -2.36
N ALA A 28 -5.08 -21.53 -2.08
CA ALA A 28 -6.26 -22.31 -2.49
C ALA A 28 -6.31 -22.47 -4.01
N PHE A 29 -5.99 -21.41 -4.75
CA PHE A 29 -5.92 -21.48 -6.20
C PHE A 29 -4.77 -22.38 -6.67
N MET A 30 -3.58 -22.25 -6.09
CA MET A 30 -2.41 -23.05 -6.44
C MET A 30 -2.65 -24.55 -6.21
N GLU A 31 -3.02 -24.93 -5.00
CA GLU A 31 -3.08 -26.32 -4.52
C GLU A 31 -4.32 -27.06 -5.00
N HIS A 32 -5.46 -26.38 -5.07
CA HIS A 32 -6.76 -27.01 -5.29
C HIS A 32 -7.44 -26.54 -6.57
N ASN A 33 -6.82 -25.61 -7.30
CA ASN A 33 -7.41 -25.00 -8.50
C ASN A 33 -8.76 -24.31 -8.22
N LEU A 34 -8.96 -23.84 -6.98
CA LEU A 34 -10.12 -23.07 -6.56
C LEU A 34 -9.89 -21.59 -6.91
N PHE A 35 -10.47 -21.16 -8.03
CA PHE A 35 -10.40 -19.76 -8.45
C PHE A 35 -11.72 -19.04 -8.13
N ASP A 36 -11.66 -18.18 -7.11
CA ASP A 36 -12.76 -17.26 -6.79
C ASP A 36 -12.48 -15.90 -7.45
N GLU A 37 -13.01 -15.74 -8.67
CA GLU A 37 -12.84 -14.51 -9.44
C GLU A 37 -13.34 -13.28 -8.69
N GLN A 38 -14.48 -13.39 -7.99
CA GLN A 38 -15.06 -12.26 -7.27
C GLN A 38 -14.16 -11.84 -6.12
N ALA A 39 -13.61 -12.79 -5.35
CA ALA A 39 -12.69 -12.48 -4.26
C ALA A 39 -11.41 -11.77 -4.76
N PHE A 40 -10.85 -12.17 -5.91
CA PHE A 40 -9.72 -11.45 -6.51
C PHE A 40 -10.10 -10.04 -6.97
N ARG A 41 -11.28 -9.86 -7.58
CA ARG A 41 -11.79 -8.54 -8.01
C ARG A 41 -12.05 -7.62 -6.83
N ASP A 42 -12.64 -8.12 -5.76
CA ASP A 42 -12.85 -7.39 -4.50
C ASP A 42 -11.51 -6.99 -3.88
N GLY A 43 -10.51 -7.88 -3.94
CA GLY A 43 -9.15 -7.57 -3.50
C GLY A 43 -8.48 -6.47 -4.32
N ILE A 44 -8.61 -6.49 -5.65
CA ILE A 44 -8.14 -5.41 -6.53
C ILE A 44 -8.82 -4.08 -6.16
N GLN A 45 -10.13 -4.10 -5.91
CA GLN A 45 -10.87 -2.90 -5.50
C GLN A 45 -10.40 -2.38 -4.13
N PHE A 46 -10.19 -3.28 -3.16
CA PHE A 46 -9.63 -2.91 -1.85
C PHE A 46 -8.27 -2.23 -1.99
N ILE A 47 -7.38 -2.78 -2.81
CA ILE A 47 -6.07 -2.18 -3.07
C ILE A 47 -6.22 -0.77 -3.63
N ARG A 48 -7.05 -0.58 -4.65
CA ARG A 48 -7.22 0.72 -5.33
C ARG A 48 -7.86 1.77 -4.43
N GLU A 49 -8.96 1.43 -3.76
CA GLU A 49 -9.74 2.41 -3.01
C GLU A 49 -9.20 2.63 -1.59
N PHE A 50 -8.71 1.58 -0.93
CA PHE A 50 -8.24 1.68 0.45
C PHE A 50 -6.72 1.82 0.53
N ALA A 51 -5.95 0.83 0.06
CA ALA A 51 -4.49 0.85 0.24
C ALA A 51 -3.81 2.01 -0.52
N ASP A 52 -4.28 2.33 -1.74
CA ASP A 52 -3.70 3.41 -2.53
C ASP A 52 -4.41 4.75 -2.31
N LYS A 53 -5.67 4.85 -2.74
CA LYS A 53 -6.39 6.14 -2.75
C LYS A 53 -6.66 6.69 -1.35
N ALA A 54 -7.03 5.85 -0.39
CA ALA A 54 -7.23 6.33 0.98
C ALA A 54 -5.91 6.42 1.74
N HIS A 55 -5.05 5.41 1.67
CA HIS A 55 -3.85 5.31 2.49
C HIS A 55 -2.62 5.98 1.83
N HIS A 56 -2.02 5.43 0.76
CA HIS A 56 -0.82 6.02 0.15
C HIS A 56 -1.00 7.49 -0.23
N GLN A 57 -2.12 7.87 -0.86
CA GLN A 57 -2.33 9.27 -1.25
C GLN A 57 -2.42 10.22 -0.04
N LYS A 58 -2.83 9.72 1.14
CA LYS A 58 -2.80 10.50 2.39
C LYS A 58 -1.36 10.78 2.80
N GLU A 59 -0.49 9.79 2.73
CA GLU A 59 0.94 9.97 3.00
C GLU A 59 1.56 10.95 2.02
N GLU A 60 1.35 10.72 0.71
CA GLU A 60 1.89 11.54 -0.37
C GLU A 60 1.49 13.02 -0.22
N ARG A 61 0.21 13.29 0.01
CA ARG A 61 -0.35 14.65 0.07
C ARG A 61 -0.06 15.37 1.37
N LEU A 62 0.03 14.65 2.50
CA LEU A 62 0.19 15.24 3.82
C LEU A 62 1.62 15.06 4.34
N LEU A 63 1.96 13.84 4.77
CA LEU A 63 3.19 13.57 5.51
C LEU A 63 4.44 13.75 4.63
N PHE A 64 4.48 13.07 3.48
CA PHE A 64 5.62 13.06 2.58
C PHE A 64 5.87 14.42 1.95
N ARG A 65 4.80 15.13 1.55
CA ARG A 65 4.90 16.53 1.10
C ARG A 65 5.67 17.37 2.11
N VAL A 66 5.19 17.41 3.35
CA VAL A 66 5.79 18.24 4.41
C VAL A 66 7.21 17.79 4.77
N MET A 67 7.48 16.47 4.80
CA MET A 67 8.84 15.96 5.00
C MET A 67 9.80 16.46 3.92
N THR A 68 9.40 16.44 2.65
CA THR A 68 10.25 16.91 1.55
C THR A 68 10.44 18.43 1.54
N GLU A 69 9.44 19.18 2.01
CA GLU A 69 9.50 20.64 2.11
C GLU A 69 10.41 21.12 3.26
N GLU A 70 10.38 20.42 4.42
CA GLU A 70 10.99 20.94 5.66
C GLU A 70 12.30 20.22 6.08
N LEU A 71 12.53 18.97 5.68
CA LEU A 71 13.64 18.15 6.21
C LEU A 71 14.84 18.01 5.26
N GLY A 72 14.81 18.70 4.12
CA GLY A 72 15.93 18.77 3.18
C GLY A 72 16.25 17.46 2.47
N THR A 73 17.49 17.34 1.97
CA THR A 73 17.91 16.30 1.01
C THR A 73 17.71 14.87 1.51
N VAL A 74 17.86 14.62 2.82
CA VAL A 74 17.67 13.27 3.39
C VAL A 74 16.22 12.80 3.20
N ALA A 75 15.25 13.66 3.50
CA ALA A 75 13.84 13.33 3.31
C ALA A 75 13.45 13.28 1.83
N VAL A 76 14.00 14.17 1.00
CA VAL A 76 13.80 14.13 -0.46
C VAL A 76 14.23 12.78 -1.02
N ASN A 77 15.44 12.31 -0.68
CA ASN A 77 15.92 11.02 -1.17
C ASN A 77 15.07 9.84 -0.64
N LEU A 78 14.72 9.86 0.64
CA LEU A 78 13.88 8.83 1.26
C LEU A 78 12.49 8.73 0.60
N VAL A 79 11.85 9.86 0.38
CA VAL A 79 10.48 9.94 -0.14
C VAL A 79 10.46 9.80 -1.66
N GLN A 80 11.13 10.69 -2.39
CA GLN A 80 11.01 10.77 -3.85
C GLN A 80 11.70 9.61 -4.57
N HIS A 81 12.80 9.09 -4.03
CA HIS A 81 13.57 8.00 -4.64
C HIS A 81 13.38 6.67 -3.92
N GLY A 82 12.58 6.65 -2.85
CA GLY A 82 12.22 5.45 -2.09
C GLY A 82 10.71 5.24 -2.08
N MET A 83 10.00 5.91 -1.18
CA MET A 83 8.60 5.57 -0.86
C MET A 83 7.67 5.73 -2.06
N LEU A 84 7.77 6.85 -2.80
CA LEU A 84 6.93 7.07 -3.98
C LEU A 84 7.18 6.05 -5.10
N VAL A 85 8.44 5.62 -5.25
CA VAL A 85 8.78 4.56 -6.22
C VAL A 85 8.16 3.23 -5.80
N GLU A 86 8.11 2.95 -4.50
CA GLU A 86 7.45 1.75 -3.97
C GLU A 86 5.93 1.81 -4.11
N HIS A 87 5.30 2.98 -3.96
CA HIS A 87 3.88 3.16 -4.26
C HIS A 87 3.57 2.87 -5.73
N ASP A 88 4.37 3.41 -6.65
CA ASP A 88 4.21 3.16 -8.09
C ASP A 88 4.43 1.68 -8.44
N GLN A 89 5.36 1.01 -7.78
CA GLN A 89 5.58 -0.42 -7.94
C GLN A 89 4.37 -1.24 -7.44
N ALA A 90 3.72 -0.83 -6.35
CA ALA A 90 2.49 -1.45 -5.86
C ALA A 90 1.33 -1.27 -6.88
N ARG A 91 1.20 -0.07 -7.46
CA ARG A 91 0.22 0.25 -8.52
C ARG A 91 0.44 -0.59 -9.79
N LEU A 92 1.69 -0.86 -10.14
CA LEU A 92 2.03 -1.77 -11.23
C LEU A 92 1.54 -3.20 -10.94
N TYR A 93 1.85 -3.75 -9.76
CA TYR A 93 1.44 -5.12 -9.41
C TYR A 93 -0.07 -5.32 -9.42
N VAL A 94 -0.87 -4.37 -8.92
CA VAL A 94 -2.34 -4.49 -8.95
C VAL A 94 -2.89 -4.40 -10.37
N SER A 95 -2.26 -3.61 -11.25
CA SER A 95 -2.66 -3.51 -12.66
C SER A 95 -2.37 -4.82 -13.41
N GLU A 96 -1.19 -5.41 -13.18
CA GLU A 96 -0.83 -6.71 -13.74
C GLU A 96 -1.66 -7.86 -13.16
N LEU A 97 -2.03 -7.79 -11.88
CA LEU A 97 -2.97 -8.74 -11.27
C LEU A 97 -4.34 -8.70 -11.95
N GLU A 98 -4.89 -7.51 -12.19
CA GLU A 98 -6.18 -7.36 -12.88
C GLU A 98 -6.11 -7.94 -14.31
N ASN A 99 -5.03 -7.65 -15.04
CA ASN A 99 -4.79 -8.23 -16.38
C ASN A 99 -4.74 -9.76 -16.32
N ALA A 100 -4.04 -10.33 -15.34
CA ALA A 100 -3.92 -11.77 -15.18
C ALA A 100 -5.25 -12.44 -14.80
N VAL A 101 -6.04 -11.82 -13.91
CA VAL A 101 -7.38 -12.27 -13.54
C VAL A 101 -8.28 -12.29 -14.77
N ASN A 102 -8.30 -11.21 -15.55
CA ASN A 102 -9.08 -11.12 -16.78
C ASN A 102 -8.67 -12.20 -17.80
N ALA A 103 -7.37 -12.42 -17.99
CA ALA A 103 -6.86 -13.45 -18.90
C ALA A 103 -7.24 -14.86 -18.44
N TYR A 104 -7.13 -15.16 -17.15
CA TYR A 104 -7.52 -16.46 -16.60
C TYR A 104 -9.02 -16.71 -16.77
N SER A 105 -9.86 -15.72 -16.47
CA SER A 105 -11.32 -15.82 -16.61
C SER A 105 -11.77 -16.05 -18.06
N GLN A 106 -11.08 -15.45 -19.03
CA GLN A 106 -11.41 -15.62 -20.45
C GLN A 106 -10.91 -16.96 -21.03
N SER A 107 -9.68 -17.36 -20.69
CA SER A 107 -9.05 -18.56 -21.22
C SER A 107 -8.12 -19.19 -20.17
N PRO A 108 -8.65 -20.02 -19.25
CA PRO A 108 -7.88 -20.64 -18.19
C PRO A 108 -6.71 -21.48 -18.73
N SER A 109 -5.51 -21.18 -18.26
CA SER A 109 -4.28 -21.94 -18.52
C SER A 109 -3.33 -21.90 -17.33
N SER A 110 -2.39 -22.84 -17.26
CA SER A 110 -1.33 -22.83 -16.24
C SER A 110 -0.52 -21.53 -16.25
N THR A 111 -0.29 -20.96 -17.44
CA THR A 111 0.41 -19.67 -17.59
C THR A 111 -0.38 -18.51 -17.00
N SER A 112 -1.67 -18.37 -17.34
CA SER A 112 -2.53 -17.32 -16.75
C SER A 112 -2.70 -17.50 -15.24
N LYS A 113 -2.81 -18.74 -14.76
CA LYS A 113 -2.85 -19.06 -13.32
C LYS A 113 -1.58 -18.60 -12.61
N LEU A 114 -0.42 -18.91 -13.20
CA LEU A 114 0.87 -18.48 -12.67
C LEU A 114 0.97 -16.96 -12.57
N TRP A 115 0.45 -16.23 -13.56
CA TRP A 115 0.46 -14.76 -13.53
C TRP A 115 -0.46 -14.15 -12.47
N VAL A 116 -1.62 -14.76 -12.21
CA VAL A 116 -2.49 -14.33 -11.10
C VAL A 116 -1.74 -14.45 -9.77
N ILE A 117 -1.18 -15.64 -9.50
CA ILE A 117 -0.47 -15.92 -8.25
C ILE A 117 0.78 -15.04 -8.12
N THR A 118 1.57 -14.91 -9.19
CA THR A 118 2.80 -14.11 -9.18
C THR A 118 2.53 -12.65 -8.82
N ASN A 119 1.56 -12.00 -9.48
CA ASN A 119 1.30 -10.59 -9.24
C ASN A 119 0.63 -10.32 -7.89
N ALA A 120 -0.29 -11.19 -7.47
CA ALA A 120 -0.89 -11.10 -6.14
C ALA A 120 0.16 -11.24 -5.02
N MET A 121 1.04 -12.24 -5.13
CA MET A 121 2.09 -12.45 -4.13
C MET A 121 3.21 -11.41 -4.19
N ALA A 122 3.53 -10.88 -5.38
CA ALA A 122 4.44 -9.75 -5.51
C ALA A 122 3.91 -8.52 -4.78
N TYR A 123 2.63 -8.18 -4.95
CA TYR A 123 1.97 -7.12 -4.19
C TYR A 123 2.03 -7.39 -2.69
N CYS A 124 1.62 -8.57 -2.22
CA CYS A 124 1.60 -8.91 -0.79
C CYS A 124 2.99 -8.80 -0.15
N ALA A 125 4.01 -9.40 -0.76
CA ALA A 125 5.36 -9.36 -0.25
C ALA A 125 5.94 -7.94 -0.25
N HIS A 126 5.60 -7.15 -1.27
CA HIS A 126 6.00 -5.74 -1.37
C HIS A 126 5.38 -4.91 -0.24
N LEU A 127 4.06 -4.96 -0.07
CA LEU A 127 3.35 -4.17 0.94
C LEU A 127 3.75 -4.52 2.37
N ARG A 128 3.99 -5.81 2.67
CA ARG A 128 4.48 -6.23 3.99
C ARG A 128 5.80 -5.56 4.37
N ARG A 129 6.76 -5.52 3.44
CA ARG A 129 8.06 -4.85 3.66
C ARG A 129 7.96 -3.33 3.65
N HIS A 130 7.06 -2.80 2.83
CA HIS A 130 6.82 -1.36 2.69
C HIS A 130 6.24 -0.80 3.99
N ALA A 131 5.14 -1.37 4.49
CA ALA A 131 4.52 -0.98 5.75
C ALA A 131 5.49 -1.11 6.94
N GLU A 132 6.28 -2.19 7.02
CA GLU A 132 7.30 -2.34 8.08
C GLU A 132 8.34 -1.22 8.03
N LYS A 133 8.80 -0.85 6.84
CA LYS A 133 9.78 0.23 6.66
C LYS A 133 9.20 1.58 7.10
N GLU A 134 7.94 1.83 6.78
CA GLU A 134 7.28 3.07 7.17
C GLU A 134 7.08 3.16 8.67
N ASP A 135 6.48 2.13 9.26
CA ASP A 135 6.20 2.04 10.70
C ASP A 135 7.49 2.11 11.54
N ALA A 136 8.55 1.40 11.11
CA ALA A 136 9.78 1.28 11.89
C ALA A 136 10.82 2.38 11.62
N ALA A 137 10.79 3.01 10.45
CA ALA A 137 11.83 3.98 10.04
C ALA A 137 11.27 5.32 9.59
N VAL A 138 10.32 5.36 8.64
CA VAL A 138 9.86 6.62 8.02
C VAL A 138 9.06 7.46 9.00
N TYR A 139 8.03 6.90 9.66
CA TYR A 139 7.22 7.65 10.61
C TYR A 139 8.01 8.06 11.86
N PRO A 140 8.88 7.20 12.44
CA PRO A 140 9.75 7.63 13.53
C PRO A 140 10.75 8.72 13.12
N PHE A 141 11.25 8.71 11.88
CA PHE A 141 12.07 9.79 11.35
C PHE A 141 11.28 11.09 11.26
N ALA A 142 10.07 11.08 10.70
CA ALA A 142 9.20 12.24 10.64
C ALA A 142 8.91 12.83 12.04
N LEU A 143 8.54 11.99 13.01
CA LEU A 143 8.24 12.41 14.37
C LEU A 143 9.43 13.04 15.11
N ARG A 144 10.66 12.56 14.85
CA ARG A 144 11.87 13.11 15.48
C ARG A 144 12.38 14.38 14.81
N SER A 145 12.10 14.55 13.51
CA SER A 145 12.72 15.59 12.69
C SER A 145 11.80 16.78 12.43
N LEU A 146 10.48 16.60 12.40
CA LEU A 146 9.52 17.68 12.22
C LEU A 146 9.30 18.47 13.52
N SER A 147 9.05 19.77 13.38
CA SER A 147 8.75 20.63 14.52
C SER A 147 7.38 20.27 15.12
N LYS A 148 7.20 20.54 16.42
CA LYS A 148 5.90 20.34 17.08
C LYS A 148 4.77 21.12 16.38
N ALA A 149 5.03 22.36 15.97
CA ALA A 149 4.05 23.18 15.26
C ALA A 149 3.67 22.59 13.89
N THR A 150 4.64 22.01 13.18
CA THR A 150 4.40 21.30 11.91
C THR A 150 3.52 20.06 12.12
N LEU A 151 3.81 19.28 13.16
CA LEU A 151 3.05 18.08 13.50
C LEU A 151 1.60 18.42 13.90
N GLU A 152 1.39 19.49 14.68
CA GLU A 152 0.05 19.98 15.02
C GLU A 152 -0.73 20.44 13.78
N ARG A 153 -0.09 21.18 12.87
CA ARG A 153 -0.67 21.59 11.59
C ARG A 153 -1.07 20.40 10.72
N LEU A 154 -0.25 19.35 10.66
CA LEU A 154 -0.56 18.12 9.92
C LEU A 154 -1.82 17.42 10.47
N ASP A 155 -1.98 17.36 11.79
CA ASP A 155 -3.18 16.78 12.40
C ASP A 155 -4.45 17.62 12.12
N GLU A 156 -4.32 18.95 12.04
CA GLU A 156 -5.40 19.85 11.65
C GLU A 156 -5.79 19.68 10.17
N GLU A 157 -4.82 19.63 9.26
CA GLU A 157 -5.04 19.37 7.84
C GLU A 157 -5.70 18.00 7.64
N PHE A 158 -5.19 16.95 8.30
CA PHE A 158 -5.80 15.63 8.28
C PHE A 158 -7.25 15.64 8.76
N ALA A 159 -7.56 16.35 9.85
CA ALA A 159 -8.92 16.44 10.37
C ALA A 159 -9.88 17.20 9.45
N ALA A 160 -9.38 18.10 8.61
CA ALA A 160 -10.18 18.84 7.63
C ALA A 160 -10.54 17.98 6.41
N GLU A 161 -9.66 17.05 6.00
CA GLU A 161 -9.89 16.15 4.86
C GLU A 161 -10.89 15.02 5.15
N GLN A 162 -11.20 14.79 6.42
CA GLN A 162 -12.17 13.77 6.87
C GLN A 162 -13.61 14.32 7.00
N ARG A 163 -13.86 15.57 6.62
CA ARG A 163 -15.19 16.22 6.66
C ARG A 163 -15.84 16.25 5.28
#